data_AF-A0A0B1RTF9-F1
#
_entry.id   AF-A0A0B1RTF9-F1
#
_cell.length_a   1.000
_cell.length_b   1.000
_cell.length_c   1.000
_cell.angle_alpha   90.00
_cell.angle_beta   90.00
_cell.angle_gamma   90.00
#
_symmetry.space_group_name_H-M   'P 1'
#
loop_
_entity.id
_entity.type
_entity.pdbx_description
1 polymer ?
#
loop_
_entity_poly.entity_id
_entity_poly.type
_entity_poly.pdbx_seq_one_letter_code
_entity_poly.pdbx_strand_id
1 'polypeptide(L)'
;MDTMNAGDRENDEVLVDLLVDSSSDAIDYLISLGVDLSDINLCGGHSVPRTHWMPPPKEGRAVNVGFGIISKAKDKLLEIQKQRPDDVKIMTETRVVGLTSWNAYVTGVNIIKDGKRSEVTGKAVVLATGGFSADKNEDASLLHEFASDKVGYDFSYCLYS
;
A
#
# COMPACT_ATOMS: atom_id res chain seq x y z
N MET A 1 1.17 -4.00 24.27
CA MET A 1 1.45 -5.33 23.69
C MET A 1 2.33 -5.11 22.45
N ASP A 2 3.17 -6.07 22.10
CA ASP A 2 4.08 -5.99 20.94
C ASP A 2 3.43 -6.62 19.69
N THR A 3 4.06 -6.43 18.52
CA THR A 3 3.54 -6.90 17.22
C THR A 3 3.33 -8.41 17.20
N MET A 4 4.27 -9.19 17.77
CA MET A 4 4.18 -10.65 17.82
C MET A 4 2.97 -11.13 18.60
N ASN A 5 2.74 -10.57 19.80
CA ASN A 5 1.62 -10.94 20.64
C ASN A 5 0.27 -10.50 20.04
N ALA A 6 0.23 -9.36 19.33
CA ALA A 6 -1.00 -8.90 18.68
C ALA A 6 -1.46 -9.84 17.53
N GLY A 7 -0.52 -10.49 16.84
CA GLY A 7 -0.80 -11.48 15.80
C GLY A 7 -0.84 -12.93 16.29
N ASP A 8 -1.09 -13.15 17.58
CA ASP A 8 -1.15 -14.49 18.22
C ASP A 8 0.07 -15.38 17.94
N ARG A 9 1.24 -14.76 17.74
CA ARG A 9 2.50 -15.41 17.36
C ARG A 9 2.45 -16.23 16.05
N GLU A 10 1.47 -15.99 15.18
CA GLU A 10 1.43 -16.59 13.83
C GLU A 10 2.23 -15.78 12.79
N ASN A 11 2.74 -14.61 13.18
CA ASN A 11 3.59 -13.79 12.32
C ASN A 11 4.93 -14.49 12.02
N ASP A 12 5.48 -14.24 10.83
CA ASP A 12 6.89 -14.56 10.55
C ASP A 12 7.80 -13.58 11.30
N GLU A 13 8.63 -14.12 12.20
CA GLU A 13 9.52 -13.34 13.07
C GLU A 13 10.49 -12.46 12.25
N VAL A 14 11.02 -12.96 11.14
CA VAL A 14 11.98 -12.22 10.31
C VAL A 14 11.32 -11.00 9.65
N LEU A 15 10.06 -11.13 9.24
CA LEU A 15 9.32 -10.02 8.66
C LEU A 15 8.91 -8.99 9.72
N VAL A 16 8.61 -9.43 10.95
CA VAL A 16 8.32 -8.51 12.06
C VAL A 16 9.57 -7.73 12.46
N ASP A 17 10.73 -8.39 12.56
CA ASP A 17 12.00 -7.72 12.85
C ASP A 17 12.33 -6.69 11.77
N LEU A 18 12.22 -7.07 10.49
CA LEU A 18 12.41 -6.13 9.38
C LEU A 18 11.46 -4.92 9.46
N LEU A 19 10.20 -5.15 9.79
CA LEU A 19 9.21 -4.07 9.96
C LEU A 19 9.60 -3.12 11.09
N VAL A 20 10.04 -3.65 12.23
CA VAL A 20 10.42 -2.86 13.40
C VAL A 20 11.71 -2.09 13.11
N ASP A 21 12.74 -2.76 12.62
CA ASP A 21 14.06 -2.18 12.38
C ASP A 21 14.03 -1.11 11.28
N SER A 22 13.19 -1.30 10.25
CA SER A 22 13.05 -0.33 9.14
C SER A 22 12.07 0.81 9.44
N SER A 23 11.35 0.77 10.56
CA SER A 23 10.24 1.71 10.82
C SER A 23 10.70 3.17 10.93
N SER A 24 11.83 3.42 11.61
CA SER A 24 12.38 4.78 11.75
C SER A 24 12.78 5.37 10.40
N ASP A 25 13.52 4.60 9.60
CA ASP A 25 13.97 5.01 8.27
C ASP A 25 12.78 5.28 7.32
N ALA A 26 11.71 4.49 7.43
CA ALA A 26 10.49 4.71 6.67
C ALA A 26 9.80 6.03 7.05
N ILE A 27 9.74 6.37 8.35
CA ILE A 27 9.21 7.65 8.82
C ILE A 27 10.06 8.81 8.33
N ASP A 28 11.39 8.72 8.47
CA ASP A 28 12.32 9.75 8.00
C ASP A 28 12.21 9.96 6.48
N TYR A 29 12.05 8.88 5.72
CA TYR A 29 11.80 8.95 4.29
C TYR A 29 10.49 9.71 3.99
N LEU A 30 9.38 9.41 4.67
CA LEU A 30 8.11 10.12 4.46
C LEU A 30 8.20 11.60 4.84
N ILE A 31 8.91 11.93 5.93
CA ILE A 31 9.20 13.32 6.31
C ILE A 31 10.04 14.02 5.24
N SER A 32 11.01 13.33 4.65
CA SER A 32 11.83 13.87 3.54
C SER A 32 11.00 14.18 2.28
N LEU A 33 9.86 13.50 2.09
CA LEU A 33 8.88 13.80 1.05
C LEU A 33 7.96 14.98 1.41
N GLY A 34 8.06 15.52 2.62
CA GLY A 34 7.27 16.64 3.12
C GLY A 34 5.95 16.27 3.78
N VAL A 35 5.82 15.03 4.28
CA VAL A 35 4.70 14.63 5.14
C VAL A 35 5.00 15.03 6.57
N ASP A 36 4.08 15.77 7.20
CA ASP A 36 4.18 16.10 8.63
C ASP A 36 3.63 14.95 9.47
N LEU A 37 4.52 14.23 10.17
CA LEU A 37 4.22 13.05 10.99
C LEU A 37 4.57 13.29 12.48
N SER A 38 4.44 14.54 12.93
CA SER A 38 4.87 15.00 14.26
C SER A 38 3.91 14.64 15.40
N ASP A 39 2.66 14.28 15.11
CA ASP A 39 1.71 13.86 16.13
C ASP A 39 1.85 12.35 16.39
N ILE A 40 1.92 11.95 17.67
CA ILE A 40 2.14 10.55 18.06
C ILE A 40 0.98 10.08 18.94
N ASN A 41 0.25 9.09 18.44
CA ASN A 41 -0.95 8.55 19.05
C ASN A 41 -0.74 7.13 19.60
N LEU A 42 -1.58 6.78 20.58
CA LEU A 42 -1.70 5.42 21.13
C LEU A 42 -2.87 4.71 20.45
N CYS A 43 -2.61 3.63 19.73
CA CYS A 43 -3.66 2.79 19.14
C CYS A 43 -3.86 1.50 19.95
N GLY A 44 -4.97 0.81 19.70
CA GLY A 44 -5.29 -0.46 20.34
C GLY A 44 -4.15 -1.48 20.20
N GLY A 45 -3.88 -2.24 21.26
CA GLY A 45 -2.79 -3.22 21.30
C GLY A 45 -1.39 -2.61 21.56
N HIS A 46 -1.21 -1.29 21.54
CA HIS A 46 0.10 -0.68 21.78
C HIS A 46 0.44 -0.68 23.28
N SER A 47 1.71 -0.95 23.64
CA SER A 47 2.22 -0.73 25.02
C SER A 47 2.59 0.73 25.29
N VAL A 48 2.95 1.47 24.24
CA VAL A 48 3.37 2.89 24.28
C VAL A 48 2.87 3.61 23.03
N PRO A 49 2.67 4.94 23.06
CA PRO A 49 2.34 5.72 21.86
C PRO A 49 3.43 5.56 20.80
N ARG A 50 3.04 5.18 19.59
CA ARG A 50 3.96 4.92 18.45
C ARG A 50 3.30 5.04 17.07
N THR A 51 2.07 5.52 17.01
CA THR A 51 1.37 5.75 15.74
C THR A 51 1.63 7.18 15.31
N HIS A 52 2.48 7.36 14.30
CA HIS A 52 2.72 8.66 13.69
C HIS A 52 1.51 9.13 12.88
N TRP A 53 1.12 10.38 13.08
CA TRP A 53 -0.09 10.98 12.53
C TRP A 53 0.19 12.40 12.05
N MET A 54 -0.68 12.91 11.17
CA MET A 54 -0.64 14.30 10.73
C MET A 54 -1.35 15.21 11.74
N PRO A 55 -0.70 16.23 12.30
CA PRO A 55 -1.35 17.09 13.28
C PRO A 55 -2.62 17.72 12.69
N PRO A 56 -3.72 17.80 13.47
CA PRO A 56 -4.94 18.40 12.99
C PRO A 56 -4.69 19.86 12.59
N PRO A 57 -5.27 20.34 11.48
CA PRO A 57 -5.10 21.73 11.08
C PRO A 57 -5.75 22.66 12.12
N LYS A 58 -5.19 23.86 12.28
CA LYS A 58 -5.75 24.89 13.18
C LYS A 58 -7.18 25.28 12.81
N GLU A 59 -7.50 25.24 11.51
CA GLU A 59 -8.83 25.48 10.95
C GLU A 59 -9.07 24.50 9.80
N GLY A 60 -10.30 23.99 9.67
CA GLY A 60 -10.68 23.04 8.62
C GLY A 60 -10.79 21.59 9.10
N ARG A 61 -11.03 20.67 8.16
CA ARG A 61 -11.16 19.23 8.47
C ARG A 61 -9.78 18.59 8.55
N ALA A 62 -9.62 17.68 9.50
CA ALA A 62 -8.43 16.83 9.57
C ALA A 62 -8.24 16.08 8.24
N VAL A 63 -7.00 16.03 7.77
CA VAL A 63 -6.61 15.23 6.62
C VAL A 63 -6.23 13.85 7.15
N ASN A 64 -6.77 12.77 6.57
CA ASN A 64 -6.36 11.45 6.97
C ASN A 64 -4.89 11.20 6.55
N VAL A 65 -4.10 10.62 7.45
CA VAL A 65 -2.65 10.43 7.26
C VAL A 65 -2.32 9.69 5.96
N GLY A 66 -3.14 8.69 5.60
CA GLY A 66 -2.98 7.93 4.35
C GLY A 66 -3.08 8.80 3.09
N PHE A 67 -4.05 9.72 3.03
CA PHE A 67 -4.18 10.63 1.89
C PHE A 67 -3.00 11.60 1.82
N GLY A 68 -2.53 12.12 2.96
CA GLY A 68 -1.37 13.00 3.02
C GLY A 68 -0.11 12.34 2.47
N ILE A 69 0.16 11.10 2.91
CA ILE A 69 1.30 10.29 2.42
C ILE A 69 1.21 10.08 0.91
N ILE A 70 0.07 9.58 0.41
CA ILE A 70 -0.12 9.31 -1.02
C ILE A 70 0.03 10.59 -1.84
N SER A 71 -0.51 11.71 -1.36
CA SER A 71 -0.43 13.00 -2.06
C SER A 71 1.01 13.48 -2.21
N LYS A 72 1.80 13.44 -1.12
CA LYS A 72 3.21 13.88 -1.15
C LYS A 72 4.09 12.95 -1.98
N ALA A 73 3.90 11.64 -1.86
CA ALA A 73 4.61 10.68 -2.70
C ALA A 73 4.28 10.87 -4.19
N LYS A 74 3.00 11.10 -4.52
CA LYS A 74 2.56 11.40 -5.89
C LYS A 74 3.18 12.70 -6.42
N ASP A 75 3.16 13.77 -5.63
CA ASP A 75 3.77 15.05 -6.02
C ASP A 75 5.25 14.87 -6.35
N LYS A 76 5.99 14.12 -5.52
CA LYS A 76 7.40 13.82 -5.77
C LYS A 76 7.61 12.99 -7.02
N LEU A 77 6.77 11.98 -7.25
CA LEU A 77 6.83 11.14 -8.44
C LEU A 77 6.58 11.95 -9.72
N LEU A 78 5.61 12.87 -9.70
CA LEU A 78 5.33 13.77 -10.82
C LEU A 78 6.46 14.77 -11.07
N GLU A 79 7.11 15.25 -10.02
CA GLU A 79 8.32 16.08 -10.14
C GLU A 79 9.45 15.29 -10.84
N ILE A 80 9.73 14.07 -10.39
CA ILE A 80 10.72 13.18 -11.00
C ILE A 80 10.40 12.94 -12.47
N GLN A 81 9.14 12.61 -12.79
CA GLN A 81 8.71 12.38 -14.17
C GLN A 81 8.89 13.63 -15.05
N LYS A 82 8.64 14.84 -14.53
CA LYS A 82 8.87 16.10 -15.28
C LYS A 82 10.36 16.32 -15.57
N GLN A 83 11.23 16.00 -14.61
CA GLN A 83 12.67 16.19 -14.75
C GLN A 83 13.34 15.07 -15.57
N ARG A 84 12.82 13.85 -15.47
CA ARG A 84 13.36 12.61 -16.06
C ARG A 84 12.22 11.78 -16.67
N PRO A 85 11.66 12.22 -17.82
CA PRO A 85 10.48 11.60 -18.41
C PRO A 85 10.70 10.15 -18.85
N ASP A 86 11.93 9.77 -19.17
CA ASP A 86 12.27 8.41 -19.60
C ASP A 86 12.47 7.43 -18.43
N ASP A 87 12.65 7.94 -17.20
CA ASP A 87 12.89 7.11 -16.00
C ASP A 87 11.59 6.55 -15.43
N VAL A 88 10.47 7.28 -15.55
CA VAL A 88 9.20 6.95 -14.89
C VAL A 88 8.01 7.13 -15.82
N LYS A 89 7.32 6.01 -16.07
CA LYS A 89 6.04 5.99 -16.79
C LYS A 89 4.91 5.53 -15.87
N ILE A 90 3.89 6.40 -15.71
CA ILE A 90 2.67 6.09 -14.96
C ILE A 90 1.56 5.75 -15.95
N MET A 91 0.91 4.60 -15.75
CA MET A 91 -0.19 4.14 -16.60
C MET A 91 -1.43 3.89 -15.74
N THR A 92 -2.40 4.80 -15.79
CA THR A 92 -3.72 4.61 -15.19
C THR A 92 -4.62 3.80 -16.13
N GLU A 93 -5.74 3.30 -15.60
CA GLU A 93 -6.74 2.52 -16.37
C GLU A 93 -6.12 1.33 -17.12
N THR A 94 -5.04 0.80 -16.55
CA THR A 94 -4.23 -0.26 -17.13
C THR A 94 -4.17 -1.40 -16.13
N ARG A 95 -4.83 -2.51 -16.45
CA ARG A 95 -4.89 -3.67 -15.56
C ARG A 95 -3.83 -4.68 -15.96
N VAL A 96 -2.96 -5.06 -15.02
CA VAL A 96 -2.07 -6.21 -15.19
C VAL A 96 -2.90 -7.48 -15.07
N VAL A 97 -2.75 -8.41 -16.01
CA VAL A 97 -3.54 -9.66 -16.08
C VAL A 97 -2.69 -10.92 -16.11
N GLY A 98 -1.36 -10.78 -16.05
CA GLY A 98 -0.46 -11.91 -15.93
C GLY A 98 1.00 -11.49 -16.03
N LEU A 99 1.89 -12.31 -15.50
CA LEU A 99 3.33 -12.15 -15.69
C LEU A 99 3.73 -12.73 -17.05
N THR A 100 4.76 -12.17 -17.67
CA THR A 100 5.47 -12.82 -18.77
C THR A 100 6.78 -13.41 -18.25
N SER A 101 7.15 -14.58 -18.75
CA SER A 101 8.35 -15.28 -18.31
C SER A 101 9.02 -16.04 -19.44
N TRP A 102 10.32 -16.24 -19.30
CA TRP A 102 11.14 -17.04 -20.20
C TRP A 102 12.16 -17.84 -19.37
N ASN A 103 12.23 -19.16 -19.59
CA ASN A 103 13.10 -20.06 -18.83
C ASN A 103 13.00 -19.89 -17.29
N ALA A 104 11.76 -19.77 -16.77
CA ALA A 104 11.44 -19.51 -15.36
C ALA A 104 11.85 -18.13 -14.81
N TYR A 105 12.37 -17.22 -15.63
CA TYR A 105 12.63 -15.84 -15.24
C TYR A 105 11.46 -14.94 -15.65
N VAL A 106 11.03 -14.04 -14.77
CA VAL A 106 10.04 -13.01 -15.10
C VAL A 106 10.68 -11.99 -16.05
N THR A 107 10.01 -11.72 -17.17
CA THR A 107 10.47 -10.82 -18.22
C THR A 107 9.55 -9.61 -18.45
N GLY A 108 8.44 -9.54 -17.71
CA GLY A 108 7.47 -8.46 -17.87
C GLY A 108 6.08 -8.82 -17.39
N VAL A 109 5.09 -8.08 -17.91
CA VAL A 109 3.67 -8.23 -17.58
C VAL A 109 2.80 -8.09 -18.82
N ASN A 110 1.73 -8.89 -18.86
CA ASN A 110 0.59 -8.68 -19.74
C ASN A 110 -0.35 -7.64 -19.13
N ILE A 111 -0.73 -6.64 -19.91
CA ILE A 111 -1.68 -5.60 -19.51
C ILE A 111 -2.91 -5.58 -20.41
N ILE A 112 -4.01 -5.07 -19.86
CA ILE A 112 -5.20 -4.66 -20.61
C ILE A 112 -5.41 -3.16 -20.39
N LYS A 113 -5.45 -2.40 -21.48
CA LYS A 113 -5.81 -0.98 -21.50
C LYS A 113 -6.78 -0.72 -22.65
N ASP A 114 -7.88 -0.02 -22.38
CA ASP A 114 -8.93 0.26 -23.37
C ASP A 114 -9.45 -1.00 -24.09
N GLY A 115 -9.58 -2.10 -23.34
CA GLY A 115 -9.98 -3.41 -23.86
C GLY A 115 -8.93 -4.13 -24.72
N LYS A 116 -7.76 -3.53 -24.95
CA LYS A 116 -6.67 -4.10 -25.75
C LYS A 116 -5.61 -4.71 -24.87
N ARG A 117 -5.15 -5.90 -25.24
CA ARG A 117 -4.06 -6.60 -24.57
C ARG A 117 -2.72 -6.19 -25.18
N SER A 118 -1.72 -5.94 -24.35
CA SER A 118 -0.33 -5.71 -24.75
C SER A 118 0.64 -6.18 -23.67
N GLU A 119 1.94 -6.15 -23.96
CA GLU A 119 3.00 -6.53 -23.04
C GLU A 119 3.87 -5.33 -22.67
N VAL A 120 4.32 -5.29 -21.41
CA VAL A 120 5.37 -4.39 -20.92
C VAL A 120 6.52 -5.25 -20.42
N THR A 121 7.70 -5.09 -21.01
CA THR A 121 8.90 -5.86 -20.65
C THR A 121 9.69 -5.19 -19.55
N GLY A 122 10.36 -5.99 -18.73
CA GLY A 122 11.17 -5.51 -17.61
C GLY A 122 12.02 -6.63 -17.01
N LYS A 123 13.12 -6.25 -16.34
CA LYS A 123 14.02 -7.21 -15.67
C LYS A 123 13.44 -7.74 -14.35
N ALA A 124 12.49 -7.02 -13.78
CA ALA A 124 11.85 -7.33 -12.51
C ALA A 124 10.42 -6.80 -12.51
N VAL A 125 9.55 -7.44 -11.74
CA VAL A 125 8.18 -7.01 -11.48
C VAL A 125 7.98 -6.96 -9.96
N VAL A 126 7.54 -5.82 -9.45
CA VAL A 126 7.20 -5.64 -8.04
C VAL A 126 5.67 -5.59 -7.93
N LEU A 127 5.08 -6.55 -7.22
CA LEU A 127 3.64 -6.59 -6.99
C LEU A 127 3.30 -5.80 -5.73
N ALA A 128 2.64 -4.65 -5.91
CA ALA A 128 2.15 -3.78 -4.84
C ALA A 128 0.63 -3.56 -4.99
N THR A 129 -0.12 -4.65 -5.18
CA THR A 129 -1.54 -4.63 -5.58
C THR A 129 -2.54 -4.50 -4.43
N GLY A 130 -2.07 -4.50 -3.17
CA GLY A 130 -2.93 -4.50 -1.98
C GLY A 130 -3.56 -5.87 -1.70
N GLY A 131 -4.53 -5.89 -0.78
CA GLY A 131 -5.27 -7.10 -0.36
C GLY A 131 -6.60 -7.31 -1.08
N PHE A 132 -7.37 -8.31 -0.62
CA PHE A 132 -8.65 -8.73 -1.23
C PHE A 132 -9.88 -8.45 -0.35
N SER A 133 -9.76 -7.62 0.70
CA SER A 133 -10.86 -7.36 1.64
C SER A 133 -12.07 -6.65 1.03
N ALA A 134 -11.91 -6.01 -0.13
CA ALA A 134 -12.97 -5.39 -0.90
C ALA A 134 -13.38 -6.22 -2.14
N ASP A 135 -13.06 -7.53 -2.16
CA ASP A 135 -13.44 -8.44 -3.23
C ASP A 135 -14.94 -8.73 -3.20
N LYS A 136 -15.66 -8.20 -4.19
CA LYS A 136 -17.11 -8.32 -4.36
C LYS A 136 -17.50 -9.30 -5.48
N ASN A 137 -16.57 -10.13 -5.94
CA ASN A 137 -16.85 -11.08 -7.01
C ASN A 137 -17.71 -12.24 -6.49
N GLU A 138 -18.87 -12.50 -7.08
CA GLU A 138 -19.76 -13.56 -6.61
C GLU A 138 -19.25 -14.97 -6.98
N ASP A 139 -18.53 -15.10 -8.09
CA ASP A 139 -18.18 -16.41 -8.66
C ASP A 139 -16.82 -16.95 -8.18
N ALA A 140 -15.91 -16.05 -7.77
CA ALA A 140 -14.54 -16.39 -7.42
C ALA A 140 -13.95 -15.45 -6.34
N SER A 141 -14.75 -15.07 -5.34
CA SER A 141 -14.27 -14.19 -4.27
C SER A 141 -13.41 -14.94 -3.25
N LEU A 142 -12.20 -14.43 -3.06
CA LEU A 142 -11.30 -14.88 -2.00
C LEU A 142 -11.88 -14.55 -0.61
N LEU A 143 -12.68 -13.49 -0.50
CA LEU A 143 -13.35 -13.16 0.74
C LEU A 143 -14.41 -14.23 1.08
N HIS A 144 -15.16 -14.72 0.10
CA HIS A 144 -16.11 -15.81 0.31
C HIS A 144 -15.41 -17.13 0.64
N GLU A 145 -14.28 -17.45 0.00
CA GLU A 145 -13.54 -18.69 0.25
C GLU A 145 -12.90 -18.72 1.65
N PHE A 146 -12.21 -17.65 2.04
CA PHE A 146 -11.36 -17.63 3.24
C PHE A 146 -11.97 -16.90 4.45
N ALA A 147 -13.04 -16.14 4.26
CA ALA A 147 -13.71 -15.38 5.32
C ALA A 147 -15.20 -15.17 5.03
N SER A 148 -15.91 -16.27 4.72
CA SER A 148 -17.35 -16.25 4.38
C SER A 148 -18.22 -15.56 5.43
N ASP A 149 -17.83 -15.68 6.72
CA ASP A 149 -18.46 -15.00 7.85
C ASP A 149 -18.43 -13.47 7.75
N LYS A 150 -17.57 -12.92 6.88
CA LYS A 150 -17.34 -11.48 6.70
C LYS A 150 -17.94 -10.88 5.42
N VAL A 151 -18.58 -11.68 4.57
CA VAL A 151 -19.05 -11.26 3.22
C VAL A 151 -20.14 -10.17 3.25
N GLY A 152 -20.78 -9.92 4.39
CA GLY A 152 -21.79 -8.86 4.56
C GLY A 152 -21.30 -7.55 5.17
N TYR A 153 -20.03 -7.45 5.57
CA TYR A 153 -19.52 -6.22 6.19
C TYR A 153 -19.08 -5.20 5.15
N ASP A 154 -19.45 -3.94 5.37
CA ASP A 154 -18.96 -2.84 4.55
C ASP A 154 -17.60 -2.33 5.06
N PHE A 155 -16.52 -2.83 4.45
CA PHE A 155 -15.15 -2.37 4.75
C PHE A 155 -14.81 -1.00 4.16
N SER A 156 -15.71 -0.38 3.39
CA SER A 156 -15.46 0.93 2.77
C SER A 156 -15.19 2.01 3.82
N TYR A 157 -15.73 1.89 5.03
CA TYR A 157 -15.54 2.85 6.12
C TYR A 157 -14.16 2.78 6.81
N CYS A 158 -13.44 1.66 6.69
CA CYS A 158 -12.11 1.50 7.32
C CYS A 158 -11.02 2.34 6.62
N LEU A 159 -11.24 2.77 5.38
CA LEU A 159 -10.29 3.59 4.62
C LEU A 159 -10.44 5.11 4.87
N TYR A 160 -11.53 5.52 5.52
CA TYR A 160 -11.88 6.94 5.72
C TYR A 160 -11.82 7.40 7.19
N SER A 161 -11.59 6.49 8.13
CA SER A 161 -11.42 6.77 9.57
C SER A 161 -9.96 7.02 9.94
#